data_AF-A0A7R9LCX0-F1
#
_entry.id   AF-A0A7R9LCX0-F1
#
_cell.length_a   1.000
_cell.length_b   1.000
_cell.length_c   1.000
_cell.angle_alpha   90.00
_cell.angle_beta   90.00
_cell.angle_gamma   90.00
#
_symmetry.space_group_name_H-M   'P 1'
#
loop_
_entity.id
_entity.type
_entity.pdbx_description
1 polymer ?
#
loop_
_entity_poly.entity_id
_entity_poly.type
_entity_poly.pdbx_seq_one_letter_code
_entity_poly.pdbx_strand_id
1 'polypeptide(L)'
;MSNLVKPADRYAGLDTRFWADIVHMAEVNKAINLGMGMPDFNAQPQSIMDAMCDVLVDGHYSLHQYTKSPGHPRLVKVLAKLYSHLLNNEVRDDNILITLGAYQAIHCALYGLINHGDEVIIIDPAYDA
;
A
#
# COMPACT_ATOMS: atom_id res chain seq x y z
N MET A 1 -6.39 20.94 31.85
CA MET A 1 -5.91 20.80 30.46
C MET A 1 -5.94 19.32 30.14
N SER A 2 -6.69 18.75 29.22
CA SER A 2 -7.53 19.24 28.12
C SER A 2 -8.64 18.20 27.91
N ASN A 3 -9.80 18.62 27.43
CA ASN A 3 -10.78 17.70 26.85
C ASN A 3 -10.10 17.00 25.66
N LEU A 4 -9.58 15.80 25.90
CA LEU A 4 -8.95 14.98 24.87
C LEU A 4 -10.02 14.69 23.80
N VAL A 5 -9.69 15.05 22.55
CA VAL A 5 -10.50 14.68 21.38
C VAL A 5 -10.66 13.17 21.41
N LYS A 6 -11.90 12.69 21.54
CA LYS A 6 -12.19 11.26 21.44
C LYS A 6 -12.00 10.82 19.99
N PRO A 7 -11.32 9.68 19.74
CA PRO A 7 -11.34 9.05 18.41
C PRO A 7 -12.78 8.80 17.96
N ALA A 8 -13.01 8.80 16.65
CA ALA A 8 -14.31 8.42 16.11
C ALA A 8 -14.66 6.98 16.50
N ASP A 9 -15.95 6.69 16.74
CA ASP A 9 -16.39 5.40 17.27
C ASP A 9 -15.94 4.20 16.42
N ARG A 10 -15.83 4.36 15.10
CA ARG A 10 -15.33 3.34 14.17
C ARG A 10 -13.86 2.93 14.39
N TYR A 11 -13.11 3.69 15.19
CA TYR A 11 -11.73 3.39 15.59
C TYR A 11 -11.63 2.87 17.03
N ALA A 12 -12.75 2.77 17.76
CA ALA A 12 -12.73 2.24 19.12
C ALA A 12 -12.23 0.79 19.12
N GLY A 13 -11.23 0.48 19.94
CA GLY A 13 -10.64 -0.86 20.06
C GLY A 13 -9.62 -1.25 18.99
N LEU A 14 -9.24 -0.32 18.10
CA LEU A 14 -8.19 -0.52 17.08
C LEU A 14 -6.81 0.01 17.52
N ASP A 15 -6.46 -0.13 18.79
CA ASP A 15 -5.28 0.47 19.42
C ASP A 15 -4.04 -0.44 19.44
N THR A 16 -4.04 -1.52 18.66
CA THR A 16 -2.93 -2.49 18.64
C THR A 16 -1.67 -1.88 18.02
N ARG A 17 -0.51 -2.18 18.62
CA ARG A 17 0.81 -1.75 18.15
C ARG A 17 1.76 -2.93 17.93
N PHE A 18 1.20 -4.12 17.72
CA PHE A 18 1.95 -5.38 17.73
C PHE A 18 3.26 -5.31 16.93
N TRP A 19 3.21 -4.93 15.65
CA TRP A 19 4.42 -4.83 14.83
C TRP A 19 5.41 -3.76 15.32
N ALA A 20 4.93 -2.60 15.76
CA ALA A 20 5.79 -1.56 16.32
C ALA A 20 6.48 -2.03 17.60
N ASP A 21 5.76 -2.76 18.46
CA ASP A 21 6.30 -3.32 19.70
C ASP A 21 7.33 -4.42 19.41
N ILE A 22 7.05 -5.31 18.45
CA ILE A 22 7.99 -6.38 18.02
C ILE A 22 9.27 -5.78 17.45
N VAL A 23 9.17 -4.77 16.58
CA VAL A 23 10.33 -4.07 16.03
C VAL A 23 11.14 -3.40 17.14
N HIS A 24 10.49 -2.67 18.03
CA HIS A 24 11.15 -2.00 19.15
C HIS A 24 11.89 -3.01 20.06
N MET A 25 11.25 -4.15 20.34
CA MET A 25 11.85 -5.20 21.15
C MET A 25 13.05 -5.84 20.47
N ALA A 26 13.01 -6.08 19.16
CA ALA A 26 14.16 -6.60 18.42
C ALA A 26 15.36 -5.64 18.50
N GLU A 27 15.12 -4.34 18.36
CA GLU A 27 16.16 -3.30 18.46
C GLU A 27 16.78 -3.22 19.87
N VAL A 28 15.95 -3.10 20.91
CA VAL A 28 16.42 -2.96 22.30
C VAL A 28 17.23 -4.19 22.74
N ASN A 29 16.83 -5.38 22.28
CA ASN A 29 17.52 -6.63 22.63
C ASN A 29 18.66 -6.99 21.67
N LYS A 30 18.91 -6.20 20.62
CA LYS A 30 19.88 -6.51 19.55
C LYS A 30 19.68 -7.92 18.98
N ALA A 31 18.42 -8.32 18.84
CA ALA A 31 18.06 -9.63 18.34
C ALA A 31 18.31 -9.71 16.83
N ILE A 32 18.56 -10.92 16.33
CA ILE A 32 18.48 -11.19 14.89
C ILE A 32 17.01 -11.15 14.52
N ASN A 33 16.62 -10.19 13.68
CA ASN A 33 15.24 -9.97 13.30
C ASN A 33 14.86 -10.82 12.08
N LEU A 34 14.21 -11.96 12.32
CA LEU A 34 13.64 -12.83 11.28
C LEU A 34 12.11 -12.67 11.15
N GLY A 35 11.51 -11.73 11.89
CA GLY A 35 10.06 -11.52 11.91
C GLY A 35 9.58 -10.53 10.84
N MET A 36 10.44 -9.61 10.41
CA MET A 36 10.07 -8.59 9.42
C MET A 36 10.11 -9.14 8.00
N GLY A 37 9.00 -9.00 7.28
CA GLY A 37 8.87 -9.38 5.87
C GLY A 37 9.50 -8.38 4.88
N MET A 38 10.62 -7.74 5.22
CA MET A 38 11.33 -6.80 4.34
C MET A 38 12.79 -7.21 4.15
N PRO A 39 13.33 -7.13 2.93
CA PRO A 39 14.76 -7.37 2.70
C PRO A 39 15.63 -6.37 3.47
N ASP A 40 16.71 -6.85 4.09
CA ASP A 40 17.74 -6.07 4.76
C ASP A 40 19.01 -5.86 3.88
N PHE A 41 18.86 -6.08 2.57
CA PHE A 41 19.86 -5.88 1.54
C PHE A 41 19.24 -5.18 0.32
N ASN A 42 20.10 -4.73 -0.60
CA ASN A 42 19.66 -4.14 -1.88
C ASN A 42 19.05 -5.21 -2.78
N ALA A 43 17.76 -5.48 -2.61
CA ALA A 43 17.01 -6.49 -3.35
C ALA A 43 16.47 -6.01 -4.71
N GLN A 44 16.54 -4.70 -4.96
CA GLN A 44 15.90 -4.04 -6.07
C GLN A 44 16.79 -4.16 -7.31
N PRO A 45 16.24 -4.55 -8.48
CA PRO A 45 17.02 -4.58 -9.71
C PRO A 45 17.59 -3.20 -10.05
N GLN A 46 18.83 -3.14 -10.53
CA GLN A 46 19.49 -1.88 -10.90
C GLN A 46 18.66 -1.05 -11.89
N SER A 47 17.97 -1.71 -12.82
CA SER A 47 17.08 -1.05 -13.78
C SER A 47 15.94 -0.25 -13.14
N ILE A 48 15.46 -0.65 -11.95
CA ILE A 48 14.45 0.10 -11.20
C ILE A 48 15.08 1.35 -10.57
N MET A 49 16.29 1.21 -10.02
CA MET A 49 17.03 2.33 -9.46
C MET A 49 17.36 3.37 -10.54
N ASP A 50 17.83 2.92 -11.70
CA ASP A 50 18.14 3.79 -12.84
C ASP A 50 16.88 4.53 -13.32
N ALA A 51 15.76 3.82 -13.48
CA ALA A 51 14.50 4.45 -13.88
C ALA A 51 13.98 5.50 -12.87
N MET A 52 14.23 5.29 -11.57
CA MET A 52 13.90 6.30 -10.55
C MET A 52 14.82 7.51 -10.68
N CYS A 53 16.13 7.31 -10.84
CA CYS A 53 17.11 8.38 -11.04
C CYS A 53 16.80 9.19 -12.31
N ASP A 54 16.48 8.53 -13.42
CA ASP A 54 16.10 9.18 -14.68
C ASP A 54 14.92 10.13 -14.49
N VAL A 55 13.92 9.75 -13.68
CA VAL A 55 12.77 10.61 -13.38
C VAL A 55 13.14 11.74 -12.43
N LEU A 56 13.99 11.49 -11.43
CA LEU A 56 14.33 12.45 -10.39
C LEU A 56 15.35 13.51 -10.81
N VAL A 57 16.33 13.14 -11.62
CA VAL A 57 17.48 13.99 -11.98
C VAL A 57 17.30 14.61 -13.36
N ASP A 58 16.98 13.77 -14.35
CA ASP A 58 16.94 14.17 -15.76
C ASP A 58 15.49 14.29 -16.29
N GLY A 59 14.51 14.05 -15.44
CA GLY A 59 13.10 14.06 -15.77
C GLY A 59 12.59 15.45 -16.14
N HIS A 60 11.67 15.50 -17.10
CA HIS A 60 10.97 16.75 -17.40
C HIS A 60 10.17 17.23 -16.18
N TYR A 61 10.21 18.53 -15.87
CA TYR A 61 9.63 19.10 -14.64
C TYR A 61 8.16 18.72 -14.38
N SER A 62 7.40 18.42 -15.44
CA SER A 62 6.01 17.98 -15.35
C SER A 62 5.83 16.65 -14.62
N LEU A 63 6.87 15.80 -14.56
CA LEU A 63 6.85 14.54 -13.82
C LEU A 63 6.87 14.74 -12.30
N HIS A 64 7.24 15.93 -11.83
CA HIS A 64 7.21 16.31 -10.41
C HIS A 64 5.92 17.05 -10.03
N GLN A 65 4.97 17.17 -10.95
CA GLN A 65 3.67 17.80 -10.71
C GLN A 65 2.59 16.74 -10.52
N TYR A 66 1.38 17.17 -10.15
CA TYR A 66 0.25 16.27 -10.02
C TYR A 66 -0.03 15.51 -11.32
N THR A 67 -0.32 14.22 -11.16
CA THR A 67 -0.79 13.35 -12.23
C THR A 67 -2.32 13.19 -12.16
N LYS A 68 -2.90 12.33 -13.00
CA LYS A 68 -4.34 12.07 -12.97
C LYS A 68 -4.75 11.39 -11.66
N SER A 69 -5.93 11.75 -11.16
CA SER A 69 -6.43 11.25 -9.87
C SER A 69 -6.48 9.71 -9.76
N PRO A 70 -6.92 8.94 -10.77
CA PRO A 70 -6.90 7.47 -10.69
C PRO A 70 -5.50 6.85 -10.79
N GLY A 71 -4.49 7.62 -11.19
CA GLY A 71 -3.11 7.16 -11.35
C GLY A 71 -2.38 7.73 -12.55
N HIS A 72 -1.05 7.56 -12.55
CA HIS A 72 -0.22 8.04 -13.64
C HIS A 72 -0.54 7.31 -14.96
N PRO A 73 -0.89 8.01 -16.07
CA PRO A 73 -1.37 7.37 -17.30
C PRO A 73 -0.44 6.30 -17.89
N ARG A 74 0.89 6.51 -17.81
CA ARG A 74 1.88 5.53 -18.27
C ARG A 74 1.83 4.23 -17.46
N LEU A 75 1.61 4.34 -16.14
CA LEU A 75 1.55 3.20 -15.25
C LEU A 75 0.24 2.42 -15.47
N VAL A 76 -0.89 3.14 -15.50
CA VAL A 76 -2.23 2.56 -15.75
C VAL A 76 -2.24 1.74 -17.04
N LYS A 77 -1.74 2.29 -18.15
CA LYS A 77 -1.70 1.58 -19.44
C LYS A 77 -0.87 0.30 -19.41
N VAL A 78 0.28 0.32 -18.74
CA VAL A 78 1.16 -0.85 -18.64
C VAL A 78 0.49 -1.93 -17.79
N LEU A 79 -0.16 -1.55 -16.68
CA LEU A 79 -0.90 -2.47 -15.84
C LEU A 79 -2.13 -3.05 -16.56
N ALA A 80 -2.88 -2.23 -17.30
CA ALA A 80 -4.02 -2.68 -18.10
C ALA A 80 -3.59 -3.75 -19.11
N LYS A 81 -2.48 -3.52 -19.82
CA LYS A 81 -1.91 -4.50 -20.75
C LYS A 81 -1.46 -5.78 -20.04
N LEU A 82 -0.74 -5.64 -18.92
CA LEU A 82 -0.23 -6.78 -18.15
C LEU A 82 -1.37 -7.66 -17.64
N TYR A 83 -2.33 -7.05 -16.93
CA TYR A 83 -3.45 -7.78 -16.35
C TYR A 83 -4.42 -8.30 -17.40
N SER A 84 -4.58 -7.63 -18.54
CA SER A 84 -5.37 -8.19 -19.64
C SER A 84 -4.82 -9.54 -20.11
N HIS A 85 -3.49 -9.63 -20.19
CA HIS A 85 -2.80 -10.86 -20.55
C HIS A 85 -2.90 -11.92 -19.44
N LEU A 86 -2.60 -11.55 -18.19
CA LEU A 86 -2.61 -12.50 -17.06
C LEU A 86 -3.99 -13.06 -16.74
N LEU A 87 -5.04 -12.25 -16.90
CA LEU A 87 -6.43 -12.64 -16.62
C LEU A 87 -7.13 -13.24 -17.83
N ASN A 88 -6.50 -13.24 -19.01
CA ASN A 88 -7.10 -13.65 -20.28
C ASN A 88 -8.46 -12.97 -20.53
N ASN A 89 -8.56 -11.69 -20.19
CA ASN A 89 -9.76 -10.87 -20.31
C ASN A 89 -9.37 -9.41 -20.51
N GLU A 90 -10.20 -8.60 -21.17
CA GLU A 90 -9.89 -7.17 -21.36
C GLU A 90 -9.95 -6.41 -20.02
N VAL A 91 -8.83 -5.78 -19.66
CA VAL A 91 -8.73 -4.80 -18.56
C VAL A 91 -8.45 -3.44 -19.19
N ARG A 92 -9.37 -2.50 -19.00
CA ARG A 92 -9.27 -1.13 -19.51
C ARG A 92 -8.68 -0.18 -18.47
N ASP A 93 -8.24 0.98 -18.93
CA ASP A 93 -7.68 2.04 -18.06
C ASP A 93 -8.64 2.45 -16.93
N ASP A 94 -9.96 2.42 -17.16
CA ASP A 94 -11.01 2.74 -16.16
C ASP A 94 -11.26 1.62 -15.13
N ASN A 95 -10.63 0.45 -15.30
CA ASN A 95 -10.66 -0.64 -14.33
C ASN A 95 -9.51 -0.57 -13.31
N ILE A 96 -8.62 0.42 -13.42
CA ILE A 96 -7.41 0.51 -12.61
C ILE A 96 -7.42 1.78 -11.75
N LEU A 97 -7.14 1.58 -10.47
CA LEU A 97 -6.88 2.63 -9.50
C LEU A 97 -5.50 2.41 -8.89
N ILE A 98 -4.60 3.38 -9.02
CA ILE A 98 -3.30 3.37 -8.34
C ILE A 98 -3.47 3.86 -6.91
N THR A 99 -2.98 3.07 -5.96
CA THR A 99 -3.06 3.36 -4.53
C THR A 99 -1.67 3.44 -3.90
N LEU A 100 -1.60 3.92 -2.66
CA LEU A 100 -0.42 3.90 -1.80
C LEU A 100 -0.18 2.47 -1.30
N GLY A 101 0.31 1.62 -2.20
CA GLY A 101 0.53 0.21 -1.96
C GLY A 101 -0.76 -0.60 -1.79
N ALA A 102 -0.58 -1.89 -1.49
CA ALA A 102 -1.68 -2.83 -1.27
C ALA A 102 -2.52 -2.47 -0.04
N TYR A 103 -1.90 -1.91 1.01
CA TYR A 103 -2.59 -1.41 2.20
C TYR A 103 -3.75 -0.45 1.89
N GLN A 104 -3.47 0.60 1.13
CA GLN A 104 -4.53 1.55 0.77
C GLN A 104 -5.54 0.91 -0.20
N ALA A 105 -5.13 -0.04 -1.05
CA ALA A 105 -6.07 -0.75 -1.92
C ALA A 105 -7.11 -1.52 -1.09
N ILE A 106 -6.66 -2.27 -0.08
CA ILE A 106 -7.54 -2.98 0.86
C ILE A 106 -8.44 -1.97 1.60
N HIS A 107 -7.86 -0.91 2.16
CA HIS A 107 -8.62 0.13 2.86
C HIS A 107 -9.72 0.74 1.97
N CYS A 108 -9.39 1.16 0.75
CA CYS A 108 -10.35 1.75 -0.18
C CYS A 108 -11.45 0.76 -0.57
N ALA A 109 -11.12 -0.52 -0.77
CA ALA A 109 -12.11 -1.55 -1.07
C ALA A 109 -13.07 -1.77 0.11
N LEU A 110 -12.55 -1.94 1.31
CA LEU A 110 -13.36 -2.14 2.51
C LEU A 110 -14.24 -0.91 2.80
N TYR A 111 -13.65 0.29 2.80
CA TYR A 111 -14.36 1.53 3.07
C TYR A 111 -15.37 1.91 1.98
N GLY A 112 -15.15 1.47 0.74
CA GLY A 112 -16.03 1.74 -0.39
C GLY A 112 -17.18 0.75 -0.54
N LEU A 113 -17.10 -0.44 0.07
CA LEU A 113 -18.05 -1.54 -0.14
C LEU A 113 -18.85 -1.91 1.11
N ILE A 114 -18.31 -1.71 2.32
CA ILE A 114 -18.90 -2.22 3.56
C ILE A 114 -19.68 -1.12 4.28
N ASN A 115 -20.94 -1.40 4.62
CA ASN A 115 -21.78 -0.57 5.47
C ASN A 115 -21.99 -1.20 6.86
N HIS A 116 -22.57 -0.42 7.75
CA HIS A 116 -22.95 -0.90 9.07
C HIS A 116 -23.97 -2.04 8.96
N GLY A 117 -23.61 -3.21 9.48
CA GLY A 117 -24.46 -4.41 9.50
C GLY A 117 -24.11 -5.42 8.40
N ASP A 118 -23.20 -5.10 7.47
CA ASP A 118 -22.71 -6.07 6.49
C ASP A 118 -21.75 -7.07 7.16
N GLU A 119 -21.76 -8.30 6.67
CA GLU A 119 -20.87 -9.38 7.11
C GLU A 119 -19.71 -9.58 6.13
N VAL A 120 -18.50 -9.78 6.66
CA VAL A 120 -17.28 -9.99 5.87
C VAL A 120 -16.63 -11.31 6.28
N ILE A 121 -16.40 -12.19 5.32
CA ILE A 121 -15.68 -13.45 5.56
C ILE A 121 -14.18 -13.17 5.53
N ILE A 122 -13.48 -13.53 6.60
CA ILE A 122 -12.02 -13.45 6.73
C ILE A 122 -11.49 -14.87 6.94
N ILE A 123 -10.53 -15.29 6.12
CA ILE A 123 -9.93 -16.62 6.19
C ILE A 123 -8.69 -16.56 7.07
N ASP A 124 -8.62 -17.42 8.09
CA ASP A 124 -7.48 -17.48 9.01
C ASP A 124 -6.35 -18.41 8.52
N PRO A 125 -5.06 -18.05 8.75
CA PRO A 125 -4.60 -16.80 9.33
C PRO A 125 -4.71 -15.63 8.34
N ALA A 126 -5.30 -14.54 8.78
CA ALA A 126 -5.49 -13.35 7.95
C ALA A 126 -4.31 -12.39 8.00
N TYR A 127 -4.19 -11.57 6.96
CA TYR A 127 -3.37 -10.37 6.99
C TYR A 127 -3.97 -9.38 7.98
N ASP A 128 -3.18 -8.87 8.92
CA ASP A 128 -3.66 -8.23 10.15
C ASP A 128 -3.82 -6.70 10.04
N ALA A 129 -3.72 -6.17 8.83
CA ALA A 129 -3.36 -4.77 8.63
C ALA A 129 -4.26 -4.02 7.64
#